data_AF-A0A933RVZ0-F1
#
_entry.id   AF-A0A933RVZ0-F1
#
_cell.length_a   1.000
_cell.length_b   1.000
_cell.length_c   1.000
_cell.angle_alpha   90.00
_cell.angle_beta   90.00
_cell.angle_gamma   90.00
#
_symmetry.space_group_name_H-M   'P 1'
#
loop_
_entity.id
_entity.type
_entity.pdbx_description
1 polymer ?
#
loop_
_entity_poly.entity_id
_entity_poly.type
_entity_poly.pdbx_seq_one_letter_code
_entity_poly.pdbx_strand_id
1 'polypeptide(L)' 'MDVLGAFLTDRCVLNPQARTKSADLYLTYAEWCETHDERPICPRLLGMRLKERGFKDERTRFHRIWIDLERKGLLS' A
#
# COMPACT_ATOMS: atom_id res chain seq x y z
N MET A 1 7.94 -9.52 -12.99
CA MET A 1 8.18 -9.51 -11.54
C MET A 1 6.98 -8.86 -10.86
N ASP A 2 6.39 -9.48 -9.85
CA ASP A 2 5.27 -8.87 -9.11
C ASP A 2 5.79 -7.95 -8.01
N VAL A 3 6.18 -6.74 -8.41
CA VAL A 3 6.69 -5.67 -7.54
C VAL A 3 5.70 -5.36 -6.41
N LEU A 4 4.39 -5.37 -6.71
CA LEU A 4 3.36 -5.08 -5.70
C LEU A 4 3.21 -6.23 -4.70
N GLY A 5 3.28 -7.48 -5.16
CA GLY A 5 3.26 -8.65 -4.27
C GLY A 5 4.46 -8.67 -3.31
N ALA A 6 5.65 -8.34 -3.82
CA ALA A 6 6.86 -8.21 -3.00
C ALA A 6 6.71 -7.10 -1.94
N PHE A 7 6.27 -5.91 -2.35
CA PHE A 7 5.97 -4.81 -1.44
C PHE A 7 4.95 -5.20 -0.34
N LEU A 8 3.84 -5.81 -0.72
CA LEU A 8 2.80 -6.21 0.24
C LEU A 8 3.31 -7.22 1.25
N THR A 9 4.16 -8.15 0.82
CA THR A 9 4.77 -9.17 1.69
C THR A 9 5.80 -8.56 2.64
N ASP A 10 6.60 -7.62 2.14
CA ASP A 10 7.71 -7.04 2.88
C ASP A 10 7.25 -5.94 3.85
N ARG A 11 6.40 -5.00 3.39
CA ARG A 11 6.05 -3.77 4.12
C ARG A 11 4.62 -3.71 4.61
N CYS A 12 3.75 -4.66 4.27
CA CYS A 12 2.36 -4.64 4.70
C CYS A 12 1.97 -5.87 5.56
N VAL A 13 0.91 -5.70 6.35
CA VAL A 13 0.26 -6.75 7.14
C VAL A 13 -1.24 -6.69 6.87
N LEU A 14 -1.86 -7.85 6.72
CA LEU A 14 -3.32 -7.96 6.65
C LEU A 14 -3.88 -7.96 8.08
N ASN A 15 -4.61 -6.91 8.43
CA ASN A 15 -5.21 -6.75 9.75
C ASN A 15 -6.63 -6.21 9.56
N PRO A 16 -7.69 -6.98 9.89
CA PRO A 16 -9.09 -6.58 9.68
C PRO A 16 -9.53 -5.27 10.37
N GLN A 17 -8.75 -4.80 11.35
CA GLN A 17 -9.03 -3.56 12.07
C GLN A 17 -8.19 -2.39 11.55
N ALA A 18 -7.21 -2.66 10.68
CA ALA A 18 -6.32 -1.65 10.16
C ALA A 18 -6.97 -0.77 9.11
N ARG A 19 -6.58 0.51 9.16
CA ARG A 19 -7.02 1.57 8.26
C ARG A 19 -5.81 2.40 7.87
N THR A 20 -5.33 2.25 6.65
CA THR A 20 -4.16 2.99 6.16
C THR A 20 -4.58 4.04 5.15
N LYS A 21 -4.15 5.30 5.33
CA LYS A 21 -4.42 6.34 4.33
C LYS A 21 -3.72 5.98 3.02
N SER A 22 -4.39 6.20 1.90
CA SER A 22 -3.83 5.92 0.58
C SER A 22 -2.55 6.72 0.30
N ALA A 23 -2.41 7.91 0.89
CA ALA A 23 -1.19 8.71 0.78
C ALA A 23 -0.03 8.03 1.53
N ASP A 24 -0.25 7.63 2.79
CA ASP A 24 0.77 6.96 3.62
C ASP A 24 1.21 5.62 3.00
N LEU A 25 0.26 4.85 2.44
CA LEU A 25 0.57 3.61 1.73
C LEU A 25 1.43 3.87 0.48
N TYR A 26 1.10 4.93 -0.28
CA TYR A 26 1.86 5.29 -1.47
C TYR A 26 3.29 5.72 -1.14
N LEU A 27 3.48 6.52 -0.09
CA LEU A 27 4.81 6.94 0.36
C LEU A 27 5.67 5.73 0.71
N THR A 28 5.12 4.79 1.50
CA THR A 28 5.85 3.56 1.87
C THR A 28 6.12 2.66 0.67
N TYR A 29 5.23 2.63 -0.33
CA TYR A 29 5.49 1.93 -1.59
C TYR A 29 6.62 2.58 -2.39
N ALA A 30 6.63 3.91 -2.51
CA ALA A 30 7.67 4.65 -3.22
C ALA A 30 9.05 4.45 -2.55
N GLU A 31 9.13 4.57 -1.23
CA GLU A 31 10.34 4.30 -0.44
C GLU A 31 10.84 2.86 -0.62
N TRP A 32 9.92 1.88 -0.62
CA TRP A 32 10.29 0.49 -0.84
C TRP A 32 10.83 0.27 -2.26
N CYS A 33 10.22 0.90 -3.27
CA CYS A 33 10.72 0.84 -4.65
C CYS A 33 12.15 1.41 -4.76
N GLU A 34 12.41 2.56 -4.15
CA GLU A 34 13.75 3.18 -4.14
C GLU A 34 14.82 2.28 -3.48
N THR A 35 14.47 1.58 -2.40
CA THR A 35 15.39 0.66 -1.71
C THR A 35 15.63 -0.66 -2.45
N HIS A 36 14.77 -1.02 -3.40
CA HIS A 36 14.83 -2.28 -4.16
C HIS A 36 15.23 -2.07 -5.63
N ASP A 37 15.70 -0.88 -6.01
CA ASP A 37 16.01 -0.47 -7.41
C ASP A 37 14.80 -0.63 -8.36
N GLU A 38 13.59 -0.60 -7.81
CA GLU A 38 12.33 -0.71 -8.55
C GLU A 38 11.77 0.68 -8.88
N ARG A 39 11.07 0.80 -10.01
CA ARG A 39 10.44 2.08 -10.39
C ARG A 39 9.01 2.16 -9.85
N PRO A 40 8.68 3.14 -8.99
CA PRO A 40 7.32 3.26 -8.48
C PRO A 40 6.36 3.65 -9.59
N ILE A 41 5.22 2.96 -9.64
CA ILE A 41 4.10 3.35 -10.50
C ILE A 41 3.34 4.54 -9.92
N CYS A 42 2.49 5.18 -10.72
CA CYS A 42 1.68 6.31 -10.25
C CYS A 42 0.61 5.86 -9.21
N PRO A 43 0.18 6.74 -8.28
CA PRO A 43 -0.75 6.38 -7.21
C PRO A 43 -2.08 5.78 -7.72
N ARG A 44 -2.56 6.28 -8.86
CA ARG A 44 -3.78 5.78 -9.50
C ARG A 44 -3.62 4.30 -9.92
N LEU A 45 -2.50 3.97 -10.54
CA LEU A 45 -2.23 2.61 -11.00
C LEU A 45 -2.03 1.67 -9.80
N LEU A 46 -1.32 2.11 -8.76
CA LEU A 46 -1.18 1.35 -7.52
C LEU A 46 -2.55 0.99 -6.94
N GLY A 47 -3.46 1.97 -6.83
CA GLY A 47 -4.80 1.72 -6.32
C GLY A 47 -5.62 0.76 -7.20
N MET A 48 -5.46 0.82 -8.52
CA MET A 48 -6.10 -0.15 -9.42
C MET A 48 -5.58 -1.57 -9.19
N ARG A 49 -4.25 -1.74 -9.09
CA ARG A 49 -3.60 -3.04 -8.88
C ARG A 49 -3.93 -3.65 -7.52
N LEU A 50 -4.15 -2.84 -6.50
CA LEU A 50 -4.63 -3.29 -5.18
C LEU A 50 -6.07 -3.82 -5.28
N LYS A 51 -6.96 -3.12 -5.99
CA LYS A 51 -8.34 -3.59 -6.21
C LYS A 51 -8.42 -4.89 -7.00
N GLU A 52 -7.60 -5.03 -8.03
CA GLU A 52 -7.47 -6.28 -8.81
C GLU A 52 -7.10 -7.47 -7.91
N ARG A 53 -6.36 -7.22 -6.82
CA ARG A 53 -5.98 -8.23 -5.81
C ARG A 53 -7.01 -8.41 -4.69
N GLY A 54 -8.15 -7.75 -4.77
CA GLY A 54 -9.24 -7.88 -3.79
C GLY A 54 -9.15 -6.92 -2.60
N PHE A 55 -8.16 -6.02 -2.56
CA PHE A 55 -8.09 -5.00 -1.51
C PHE A 55 -9.20 -3.97 -1.69
N LYS A 56 -9.75 -3.54 -0.55
CA LYS A 56 -10.85 -2.59 -0.49
C LYS A 56 -10.37 -1.26 0.03
N ASP A 57 -11.00 -0.21 -0.46
CA ASP A 57 -10.78 1.14 0.02
C ASP A 57 -12.12 1.83 0.31
N GLU A 58 -12.11 2.68 1.31
CA GLU A 58 -13.19 3.56 1.68
C GLU A 58 -12.82 5.01 1.36
N ARG A 59 -13.77 5.75 0.78
CA ARG A 59 -13.62 7.19 0.59
C ARG A 59 -14.28 7.92 1.74
N THR A 60 -13.47 8.67 2.49
CA THR A 60 -13.94 9.63 3.49
C THR A 60 -14.10 11.02 2.86
N ARG A 61 -14.57 11.99 3.65
CA ARG A 61 -14.66 13.40 3.23
C ARG A 61 -13.32 13.98 2.78
N PHE A 62 -12.21 13.51 3.35
CA PHE A 62 -10.88 14.12 3.16
C PHE A 62 -9.87 13.18 2.50
N HIS A 63 -9.98 11.87 2.73
CA HIS A 63 -8.97 10.90 2.35
C HIS A 63 -9.58 9.59 1.81
N ARG A 64 -8.82 8.91 0.97
CA ARG A 64 -9.03 7.50 0.66
C ARG A 64 -8.27 6.65 1.67
N ILE A 65 -8.92 5.63 2.21
CA ILE A 65 -8.38 4.74 3.24
C ILE A 65 -8.46 3.31 2.74
N TRP A 66 -7.37 2.57 2.78
CA TRP A 66 -7.34 1.13 2.56
C TRP A 66 -7.74 0.42 3.85
N ILE A 67 -8.69 -0.51 3.74
CA ILE A 67 -9.12 -1.36 4.86
C ILE A 67 -8.37 -2.68 4.81
N ASP A 68 -8.30 -3.33 5.98
CA ASP A 68 -7.67 -4.64 6.16
C ASP A 68 -6.16 -4.66 5.86
N LEU A 69 -5.55 -3.48 5.67
CA LEU A 69 -4.17 -3.31 5.22
C LEU A 69 -3.46 -2.31 6.13
N GLU A 70 -2.40 -2.77 6.79
CA GLU A 70 -1.53 -1.99 7.65
C GLU A 70 -0.10 -1.96 7.10
N ARG A 71 0.64 -0.88 7.36
CA ARG A 71 2.08 -0.83 7.10
C ARG A 71 2.81 -1.43 8.29
N LYS A 72 3.80 -2.29 8.06
CA LYS A 72 4.69 -2.77 9.12
C LYS A 72 5.41 -1.55 9.71
N GLY A 73 5.21 -1.32 11.01
CA GLY A 73 6.02 -0.36 11.74
C GLY A 73 7.49 -0.76 11.60
N LEU A 74 8.35 0.18 11.21
CA LEU A 74 9.79 0.03 11.39
C LEU A 74 9.99 -0.12 12.91
N LEU A 75 10.21 -1.34 13.38
CA LEU A 75 10.66 -1.58 14.75
C LEU A 75 11.92 -0.73 14.94
N SER A 76 11.81 0.25 15.85
CA SER A 76 12.91 1.11 16.28
C SER A 76 13.89 0.33 17.16
#